data_AF-A0A507EH35-F1
#
_entry.id   AF-A0A507EH35-F1
#
_cell.length_a   1.000
_cell.length_b   1.000
_cell.length_c   1.000
_cell.angle_alpha   90.00
_cell.angle_beta   90.00
_cell.angle_gamma   90.00
#
_symmetry.space_group_name_H-M   'P 1'
#
loop_
_entity.id
_entity.type
_entity.pdbx_description
1 polymer ?
#
loop_
_entity_poly.entity_id
_entity_poly.type
_entity_poly.pdbx_seq_one_letter_code
_entity_poly.pdbx_strand_id
1 'polypeptide(L)'
;MFKKLTTNFAPQRGGPLSPDRAAEILHKAASLVDQTSFEWIIVDKPVDGSIFVFQLHPSEPLPEDGYGWMDDEAAFRTIVVDKEMEIISRSQGFGYGDKVAHMTRRRYRLVHSDLQLMHYLQMPDPARHVPVHPQLIKAPPRDPATLPNLTARGPPPPQMVPPYGMAQRGMAGADPAHYKHLAHRKRGRMKPSMQPRAFLEDDHDPSGDELDGSVSRAVALERYKRNHEFIDMIFSPYPIASIIPPQVISDTSADRLEALKRQQVEVGEEMGKLAQSNADEIKEFQEKSKKLCKGIDVIKHAKSLQELDALEAGATAEL
;
A
#
# COMPACT_ATOMS: atom_id res chain seq x y z
N MET A 1 8.02 -6.48 -16.89
CA MET A 1 8.22 -7.28 -15.66
C MET A 1 9.48 -6.81 -14.97
N PHE A 2 9.56 -6.90 -13.65
CA PHE A 2 10.78 -6.56 -12.91
C PHE A 2 11.70 -7.78 -12.80
N LYS A 3 12.99 -7.60 -13.11
CA LYS A 3 14.03 -8.59 -12.76
C LYS A 3 14.45 -8.37 -11.30
N LYS A 4 13.61 -8.85 -10.38
CA LYS A 4 13.72 -8.60 -8.93
C LYS A 4 14.76 -9.53 -8.31
N LEU A 5 15.58 -9.03 -7.39
CA LEU A 5 16.45 -9.85 -6.55
C LEU A 5 15.58 -10.70 -5.62
N THR A 6 15.85 -12.00 -5.53
CA THR A 6 15.05 -12.91 -4.68
C THR A 6 15.21 -12.65 -3.18
N THR A 7 16.28 -11.96 -2.76
CA THR A 7 16.44 -11.49 -1.38
C THR A 7 15.36 -10.47 -1.02
N ASN A 8 14.61 -10.76 0.04
CA ASN A 8 13.60 -9.86 0.57
C ASN A 8 14.22 -8.85 1.56
N PHE A 9 13.82 -7.60 1.45
CA PHE A 9 14.15 -6.55 2.41
C PHE A 9 12.92 -6.23 3.23
N ALA A 10 13.11 -5.99 4.53
CA ALA A 10 12.00 -5.65 5.42
C ALA A 10 11.34 -4.35 4.96
N PRO A 11 9.99 -4.27 4.97
CA PRO A 11 9.29 -3.04 4.58
C PRO A 11 9.60 -1.91 5.57
N GLN A 12 9.74 -0.69 5.06
CA GLN A 12 9.95 0.51 5.89
C GLN A 12 8.86 1.54 5.64
N ARG A 13 8.16 1.91 6.71
CA ARG A 13 7.00 2.81 6.70
C ARG A 13 7.32 4.13 7.40
N GLY A 14 6.42 5.10 7.31
CA GLY A 14 6.48 6.36 8.04
C GLY A 14 7.28 7.48 7.37
N GLY A 15 8.15 7.15 6.40
CA GLY A 15 8.87 8.17 5.63
C GLY A 15 9.80 7.59 4.57
N PRO A 16 10.34 8.45 3.67
CA PRO A 16 11.31 8.05 2.66
C PRO A 16 12.61 7.55 3.29
N LEU A 17 13.20 6.51 2.69
CA LEU A 17 14.54 6.07 3.05
C LEU A 17 15.55 7.21 2.92
N SER A 18 16.47 7.30 3.90
CA SER A 18 17.64 8.18 3.75
C SER A 18 18.54 7.67 2.61
N PRO A 19 19.26 8.57 1.92
CA PRO A 19 20.21 8.18 0.88
C PRO A 19 21.26 7.16 1.38
N ASP A 20 21.76 7.35 2.60
CA ASP A 20 22.72 6.45 3.23
C ASP A 20 22.14 5.04 3.41
N ARG A 21 20.89 4.95 3.91
CA ARG A 21 20.23 3.65 4.11
C ARG A 21 19.94 2.96 2.78
N ALA A 22 19.55 3.71 1.76
CA ALA A 22 19.37 3.16 0.41
C ALA A 22 20.69 2.64 -0.16
N ALA A 23 21.81 3.34 0.06
CA ALA A 23 23.13 2.91 -0.37
C ALA A 23 23.57 1.63 0.35
N GLU A 24 23.36 1.51 1.65
CA GLU A 24 23.63 0.28 2.42
C GLU A 24 22.88 -0.92 1.84
N ILE A 25 21.58 -0.75 1.53
CA ILE A 25 20.75 -1.81 0.93
C ILE A 25 21.29 -2.21 -0.44
N LEU A 26 21.65 -1.24 -1.28
CA LEU A 26 22.21 -1.50 -2.61
C LEU A 26 23.59 -2.15 -2.54
N HIS A 27 24.44 -1.76 -1.60
CA HIS A 27 25.74 -2.40 -1.36
C HIS A 27 25.57 -3.85 -0.90
N LYS A 28 24.67 -4.09 0.05
CA LYS A 28 24.33 -5.44 0.48
C LYS A 28 23.79 -6.27 -0.68
N ALA A 29 22.89 -5.71 -1.48
CA ALA A 29 22.37 -6.38 -2.66
C ALA A 29 23.47 -6.73 -3.67
N ALA A 30 24.39 -5.80 -3.96
CA ALA A 30 25.53 -6.02 -4.83
C ALA A 30 26.42 -7.17 -4.35
N SER A 31 26.69 -7.27 -3.04
CA SER A 31 27.46 -8.40 -2.47
C SER A 31 26.75 -9.75 -2.58
N LEU A 32 25.42 -9.75 -2.73
CA LEU A 32 24.60 -10.94 -2.82
C LEU A 32 24.31 -11.36 -4.26
N VAL A 33 24.61 -10.53 -5.27
CA VAL A 33 24.29 -10.81 -6.68
C VAL A 33 24.90 -12.12 -7.17
N ASP A 34 26.11 -12.44 -6.73
CA ASP A 34 26.79 -13.69 -7.13
C ASP A 34 26.21 -14.93 -6.43
N GLN A 35 25.58 -14.75 -5.26
CA GLN A 35 25.03 -15.83 -4.43
C GLN A 35 23.52 -16.03 -4.63
N THR A 36 22.83 -15.03 -5.16
CA THR A 36 21.37 -14.92 -5.18
C THR A 36 20.88 -14.75 -6.61
N SER A 37 19.85 -15.52 -6.99
CA SER A 37 19.25 -15.39 -8.32
C SER A 37 18.29 -14.20 -8.41
N PHE A 38 18.05 -13.75 -9.66
CA PHE A 38 16.98 -12.83 -9.99
C PHE A 38 15.77 -13.59 -10.53
N GLU A 39 14.58 -13.10 -10.19
CA GLU A 39 13.32 -13.63 -10.70
C GLU A 39 12.57 -12.55 -11.48
N TRP A 40 11.97 -12.93 -12.60
CA TRP A 40 11.09 -12.06 -13.36
C TRP A 40 9.70 -12.08 -12.74
N ILE A 41 9.33 -10.99 -12.07
CA ILE A 41 8.05 -10.86 -11.36
C ILE A 41 7.23 -9.70 -11.91
N ILE A 42 5.92 -9.91 -11.99
CA ILE A 42 4.95 -8.83 -12.18
C ILE A 42 4.71 -8.22 -10.80
N VAL A 43 5.09 -6.96 -10.64
CA VAL A 43 4.75 -6.18 -9.46
C VAL A 43 3.45 -5.44 -9.77
N ASP A 44 2.47 -5.58 -8.88
CA ASP A 44 1.18 -4.91 -9.01
C ASP A 44 0.76 -4.35 -7.64
N LYS A 45 0.60 -3.03 -7.58
CA LYS A 45 0.17 -2.24 -6.42
C LYS A 45 0.85 -2.65 -5.10
N PRO A 46 2.18 -2.47 -4.98
CA PRO A 46 2.90 -2.76 -3.74
C PRO A 46 2.29 -2.04 -2.54
N VAL A 47 2.19 -2.75 -1.42
CA VAL A 47 1.66 -2.18 -0.18
C VAL A 47 2.60 -1.13 0.41
N ASP A 48 2.06 -0.31 1.31
CA ASP A 48 2.85 0.70 2.05
C ASP A 48 4.11 0.13 2.69
N GLY A 49 5.22 0.83 2.49
CA GLY A 49 6.55 0.50 2.95
C GLY A 49 7.26 -0.59 2.17
N SER A 50 6.68 -1.12 1.09
CA SER A 50 7.31 -2.16 0.28
C SER A 50 8.64 -1.70 -0.29
N ILE A 51 9.66 -2.55 -0.13
CA ILE A 51 11.01 -2.33 -0.65
C ILE A 51 11.47 -3.56 -1.40
N PHE A 52 12.03 -3.35 -2.59
CA PHE A 52 12.71 -4.41 -3.31
C PHE A 52 13.82 -3.86 -4.21
N VAL A 53 14.83 -4.69 -4.44
CA VAL A 53 15.92 -4.43 -5.39
C VAL A 53 15.62 -5.15 -6.69
N PHE A 54 15.90 -4.50 -7.81
CA PHE A 54 15.76 -5.06 -9.14
C PHE A 54 16.91 -4.60 -10.03
N GLN A 55 17.20 -5.38 -11.06
CA GLN A 55 18.16 -5.02 -12.09
C GLN A 55 17.41 -4.40 -13.27
N LEU A 56 17.85 -3.22 -13.71
CA LEU A 56 17.32 -2.54 -14.89
C LEU A 56 18.42 -1.71 -15.53
N HIS A 57 18.66 -1.93 -16.83
CA HIS A 57 19.65 -1.18 -17.56
C HIS A 57 19.19 0.29 -17.73
N PRO A 58 20.09 1.29 -17.65
CA PRO A 58 19.71 2.71 -17.77
C PRO A 58 18.91 3.10 -19.02
N SER A 59 19.06 2.37 -20.13
CA SER A 59 18.32 2.61 -21.38
C SER A 59 16.95 1.91 -21.44
N GLU A 60 16.67 0.99 -20.52
CA GLU A 60 15.42 0.22 -20.51
C GLU A 60 14.33 1.02 -19.78
N PRO A 61 13.09 1.09 -20.32
CA PRO A 61 12.01 1.76 -19.64
C PRO A 61 11.67 1.06 -18.32
N LEU A 62 11.24 1.82 -17.32
CA LEU A 62 10.81 1.26 -16.04
C LEU A 62 9.57 0.38 -16.26
N PRO A 63 9.56 -0.89 -15.78
CA PRO A 63 8.38 -1.72 -15.83
C PRO A 63 7.22 -1.14 -15.01
N GLU A 64 5.99 -1.37 -15.46
CA GLU A 64 4.79 -0.96 -14.75
C GLU A 64 4.62 -1.70 -13.41
N ASP A 65 4.23 -0.96 -12.39
CA ASP A 65 4.04 -1.40 -11.00
C ASP A 65 2.57 -1.47 -10.54
N GLY A 66 1.63 -1.22 -11.46
CA GLY A 66 0.18 -1.27 -11.20
C GLY A 66 -0.45 0.04 -10.73
N TYR A 67 0.37 1.01 -10.31
CA TYR A 67 -0.11 2.35 -9.94
C TYR A 67 -0.14 3.29 -11.16
N GLY A 68 -1.17 4.13 -11.19
CA GLY A 68 -1.27 5.29 -12.07
C GLY A 68 -0.67 6.51 -11.41
N TRP A 69 -0.32 7.51 -12.21
CA TRP A 69 0.43 8.68 -11.75
C TRP A 69 0.02 9.96 -12.50
N MET A 70 -0.13 11.06 -11.78
CA MET A 70 -0.50 12.38 -12.33
C MET A 70 0.69 13.36 -12.44
N ASP A 71 1.76 13.14 -11.70
CA ASP A 71 2.95 13.99 -11.65
C ASP A 71 4.10 13.46 -12.54
N ASP A 72 5.05 14.31 -12.91
CA ASP A 72 6.27 13.85 -13.60
C ASP A 72 7.25 13.19 -12.62
N GLU A 73 8.20 12.43 -13.15
CA GLU A 73 9.32 11.94 -12.34
C GLU A 73 10.23 13.11 -11.93
N ALA A 74 10.34 13.37 -10.63
CA ALA A 74 11.27 14.33 -10.07
C ALA A 74 12.57 13.62 -9.67
N ALA A 75 13.66 13.91 -10.38
CA ALA A 75 14.98 13.34 -10.12
C ALA A 75 15.91 14.36 -9.45
N PHE A 76 16.65 13.92 -8.44
CA PHE A 76 17.76 14.68 -7.86
C PHE A 76 18.98 13.79 -7.65
N ARG A 77 20.17 14.39 -7.72
CA ARG A 77 21.44 13.68 -7.51
C ARG A 77 22.06 14.10 -6.18
N THR A 78 22.68 13.15 -5.52
CA THR A 78 23.40 13.34 -4.26
C THR A 78 24.62 12.44 -4.23
N ILE A 79 25.63 12.80 -3.43
CA ILE A 79 26.82 11.98 -3.23
C ILE A 79 26.64 11.24 -1.89
N VAL A 80 26.82 9.91 -1.91
CA VAL A 80 26.72 9.04 -0.73
C VAL A 80 27.96 8.16 -0.72
N VAL A 81 28.78 8.27 0.33
CA VAL A 81 30.03 7.48 0.52
C VAL A 81 30.87 7.46 -0.78
N ASP A 82 31.19 8.65 -1.30
CA ASP A 82 31.98 8.87 -2.51
C ASP A 82 31.40 8.28 -3.82
N LYS A 83 30.12 7.92 -3.84
CA LYS A 83 29.39 7.49 -5.05
C LYS A 83 28.24 8.43 -5.34
N GLU A 84 28.04 8.72 -6.61
CA GLU A 84 26.84 9.45 -7.05
C GLU A 84 25.61 8.54 -7.01
N MET A 85 24.59 9.00 -6.31
CA MET A 85 23.27 8.41 -6.25
C MET A 85 22.24 9.36 -6.89
N GLU A 86 21.39 8.80 -7.72
CA GLU A 86 20.22 9.48 -8.27
C GLU A 86 18.96 8.95 -7.60
N ILE A 87 18.12 9.87 -7.14
CA ILE A 87 16.88 9.57 -6.46
C ILE A 87 15.75 10.15 -7.30
N ILE A 88 14.90 9.25 -7.81
CA ILE A 88 13.81 9.57 -8.71
C ILE A 88 12.50 9.31 -7.95
N SER A 89 11.62 10.29 -7.92
CA SER A 89 10.41 10.25 -7.10
C SER A 89 9.17 10.64 -7.87
N ARG A 90 8.05 10.03 -7.50
CA ARG A 90 6.69 10.44 -7.85
C ARG A 90 5.84 10.39 -6.59
N SER A 91 4.97 11.35 -6.40
CA SER A 91 4.18 11.58 -5.18
C SER A 91 2.67 11.52 -5.38
N GLN A 92 2.19 11.53 -6.64
CA GLN A 92 0.76 11.51 -6.94
C GLN A 92 0.31 10.18 -7.57
N GLY A 93 0.59 9.08 -6.86
CA GLY A 93 0.22 7.73 -7.25
C GLY A 93 -1.19 7.32 -6.80
N PHE A 94 -1.93 6.62 -7.65
CA PHE A 94 -3.30 6.15 -7.40
C PHE A 94 -3.57 4.80 -8.07
N GLY A 95 -4.47 3.99 -7.53
CA GLY A 95 -4.89 2.71 -8.10
C GLY A 95 -6.08 2.85 -9.05
N TYR A 96 -6.41 1.75 -9.74
CA TYR A 96 -7.60 1.70 -10.60
C TYR A 96 -8.88 1.91 -9.79
N GLY A 97 -9.69 2.90 -10.18
CA GLY A 97 -10.92 3.28 -9.49
C GLY A 97 -10.75 4.25 -8.32
N ASP A 98 -9.51 4.57 -7.93
CA ASP A 98 -9.26 5.50 -6.83
C ASP A 98 -9.61 6.93 -7.22
N LYS A 99 -10.25 7.65 -6.28
CA LYS A 99 -10.63 9.05 -6.45
C LYS A 99 -9.56 10.02 -5.98
N VAL A 100 -8.54 9.53 -5.27
CA VAL A 100 -7.46 10.34 -4.70
C VAL A 100 -6.11 9.64 -4.85
N ALA A 101 -5.08 10.43 -5.14
CA ALA A 101 -3.70 10.00 -5.09
C ALA A 101 -3.20 9.98 -3.66
N HIS A 102 -2.65 8.84 -3.28
CA HIS A 102 -2.25 8.51 -1.90
C HIS A 102 -0.93 7.73 -1.86
N MET A 103 -0.30 7.45 -3.00
CA MET A 103 0.91 6.64 -3.08
C MET A 103 2.10 7.46 -3.60
N THR A 104 3.25 7.29 -2.97
CA THR A 104 4.54 7.83 -3.37
C THR A 104 5.48 6.70 -3.72
N ARG A 105 6.20 6.83 -4.85
CA ARG A 105 7.24 5.90 -5.28
C ARG A 105 8.57 6.63 -5.30
N ARG A 106 9.58 6.04 -4.67
CA ARG A 106 10.97 6.49 -4.74
C ARG A 106 11.85 5.38 -5.28
N ARG A 107 12.70 5.75 -6.22
CA ARG A 107 13.67 4.90 -6.88
C ARG A 107 15.06 5.43 -6.62
N TYR A 108 15.92 4.59 -6.04
CA TYR A 108 17.31 4.93 -5.73
C TYR A 108 18.21 4.15 -6.68
N ARG A 109 19.10 4.87 -7.37
CA ARG A 109 20.04 4.30 -8.33
C ARG A 109 21.45 4.83 -8.06
N LEU A 110 22.43 3.95 -7.99
CA LEU A 110 23.84 4.35 -8.07
C LEU A 110 24.20 4.55 -9.54
N VAL A 111 24.84 5.67 -9.90
CA VAL A 111 25.07 6.06 -11.31
C VAL A 111 25.83 5.00 -12.11
N HIS A 112 26.70 4.22 -11.46
CA HIS A 112 27.52 3.17 -12.08
C HIS A 112 27.02 1.74 -11.79
N SER A 113 25.73 1.56 -11.49
CA SER A 113 25.15 0.24 -11.18
C SER A 113 23.82 0.05 -11.89
N ASP A 114 23.60 -1.18 -12.38
CA ASP A 114 22.30 -1.61 -12.91
C ASP A 114 21.30 -1.99 -11.80
N LEU A 115 21.76 -2.06 -10.55
CA LEU A 115 20.91 -2.33 -9.40
C LEU A 115 20.20 -1.05 -8.97
N GLN A 116 18.89 -1.17 -8.87
CA GLN A 116 18.00 -0.09 -8.47
C GLN A 116 17.13 -0.58 -7.31
N LEU A 117 16.84 0.33 -6.37
CA LEU A 117 15.97 0.06 -5.23
C LEU A 117 14.66 0.80 -5.44
N MET A 118 13.53 0.09 -5.31
CA MET A 118 12.20 0.70 -5.29
C MET A 118 11.67 0.75 -3.86
N HIS A 119 11.05 1.86 -3.49
CA HIS A 119 10.38 2.07 -2.22
C HIS A 119 9.01 2.72 -2.43
N TYR A 120 7.97 2.10 -1.89
CA TYR A 120 6.60 2.60 -1.95
C TYR A 120 6.16 3.08 -0.58
N LEU A 121 5.53 4.25 -0.53
CA LEU A 121 5.05 4.87 0.69
C LEU A 121 3.67 5.43 0.48
N GLN A 122 2.75 5.00 1.33
CA GLN A 122 1.45 5.64 1.41
C GLN A 122 1.62 6.99 2.10
N MET A 123 0.92 7.99 1.57
CA MET A 123 0.89 9.32 2.17
C MET A 123 0.21 9.23 3.55
N PRO A 124 0.90 9.62 4.65
CA PRO A 124 0.35 9.42 5.99
C PRO A 124 -0.83 10.33 6.32
N ASP A 125 -0.87 11.51 5.68
CA ASP A 125 -1.84 12.55 5.95
C ASP A 125 -2.91 12.60 4.84
N PRO A 126 -4.16 12.20 5.13
CA PRO A 126 -5.26 12.27 4.16
C PRO A 126 -5.55 13.68 3.65
N ALA A 127 -5.21 14.73 4.42
CA ALA A 127 -5.40 16.11 4.00
C ALA A 127 -4.47 16.51 2.83
N ARG A 128 -3.38 15.76 2.62
CA ARG A 128 -2.44 15.97 1.51
C ARG A 128 -2.78 15.13 0.27
N HIS A 129 -3.80 14.28 0.34
CA HIS A 129 -4.24 13.51 -0.83
C HIS A 129 -4.77 14.44 -1.93
N VAL A 130 -4.35 14.17 -3.16
CA VAL A 130 -4.73 14.98 -4.33
C VAL A 130 -5.86 14.27 -5.08
N PRO A 131 -7.00 14.92 -5.37
CA PRO A 131 -8.06 14.33 -6.18
C PRO A 131 -7.54 13.88 -7.55
N VAL A 132 -7.93 12.66 -7.96
CA VAL A 132 -7.55 12.12 -9.27
C VAL A 132 -8.36 12.84 -10.35
N HIS A 133 -7.65 13.54 -11.23
CA HIS A 133 -8.26 14.23 -12.35
C HIS A 133 -7.90 13.51 -13.66
N PRO A 134 -8.86 12.92 -14.40
CA PRO A 134 -8.57 12.12 -15.58
C PRO A 134 -7.69 12.80 -16.64
N GLN A 135 -7.83 14.12 -16.80
CA GLN A 135 -7.03 14.90 -17.77
C GLN A 135 -5.56 15.10 -17.35
N LEU A 136 -5.23 14.89 -16.07
CA LEU A 136 -3.86 15.05 -15.55
C LEU A 136 -3.14 13.70 -15.45
N ILE A 137 -3.77 12.58 -15.83
CA ILE A 137 -3.17 11.26 -15.76
C ILE A 137 -2.05 11.16 -16.81
N LYS A 138 -0.81 10.98 -16.33
CA LYS A 138 0.39 10.82 -17.17
C LYS A 138 0.77 9.36 -17.37
N ALA A 139 0.50 8.53 -16.38
CA ALA A 139 0.62 7.08 -16.48
C ALA A 139 -0.69 6.46 -15.96
N PRO A 140 -1.41 5.64 -16.75
CA PRO A 140 -2.64 5.02 -16.29
C PRO A 140 -2.35 3.93 -15.25
N PRO A 141 -3.23 3.73 -14.24
CA PRO A 141 -3.13 2.57 -13.37
C PRO A 141 -3.45 1.31 -14.16
N ARG A 142 -2.91 0.17 -13.72
CA ARG A 142 -3.24 -1.10 -14.35
C ARG A 142 -4.68 -1.48 -14.03
N ASP A 143 -5.45 -1.73 -15.09
CA ASP A 143 -6.80 -2.28 -14.99
C ASP A 143 -6.69 -3.75 -14.54
N PRO A 144 -7.32 -4.14 -13.41
CA PRO A 144 -7.37 -5.52 -12.97
C PRO A 144 -7.80 -6.52 -14.06
N ALA A 145 -8.63 -6.10 -15.03
CA ALA A 145 -9.08 -6.95 -16.13
C ALA A 145 -7.99 -7.27 -17.16
N THR A 146 -6.91 -6.48 -17.20
CA THR A 146 -5.83 -6.60 -18.20
C THR A 146 -4.64 -7.43 -17.72
N LEU A 147 -4.62 -7.88 -16.46
CA LEU A 147 -3.57 -8.75 -15.96
C LEU A 147 -3.57 -10.05 -16.78
N PRO A 148 -2.45 -10.45 -17.40
CA PRO A 148 -2.38 -11.72 -18.10
C PRO A 148 -2.74 -12.82 -17.10
N ASN A 149 -3.74 -13.64 -17.45
CA ASN A 149 -4.00 -14.91 -16.79
C ASN A 149 -2.70 -15.72 -16.85
N LEU A 150 -1.87 -15.69 -15.80
CA LEU A 150 -0.67 -16.52 -15.67
C LEU A 150 -0.99 -18.04 -15.68
N THR A 151 -2.27 -18.40 -15.76
CA THR A 151 -2.82 -19.75 -15.88
C THR A 151 -3.22 -20.14 -17.31
N ALA A 152 -3.18 -19.24 -18.29
CA ALA A 152 -3.47 -19.56 -19.68
C ALA A 152 -2.26 -20.24 -20.33
N ARG A 153 -2.02 -21.51 -19.96
CA ARG A 153 -1.27 -22.44 -20.81
C ARG A 153 -1.96 -22.41 -22.18
N GLY A 154 -1.22 -22.05 -23.23
CA GLY A 154 -1.71 -22.12 -24.60
C GLY A 154 -2.33 -23.50 -24.89
N PRO A 155 -3.27 -23.59 -25.84
CA PRO A 155 -3.94 -24.85 -26.15
C PRO A 155 -2.89 -25.94 -26.39
N PRO A 156 -3.02 -27.12 -25.77
CA PRO A 156 -2.05 -28.19 -25.99
C PRO A 156 -2.00 -28.54 -27.47
N PRO A 157 -0.82 -28.81 -28.05
CA PRO A 157 -0.73 -29.23 -29.44
C PRO A 157 -1.58 -30.49 -29.65
N PRO A 158 -2.28 -30.62 -30.79
CA PRO A 158 -3.16 -31.75 -31.03
C PRO A 158 -2.37 -33.06 -30.95
N GLN A 159 -2.70 -33.89 -29.95
CA GLN A 159 -2.15 -35.23 -29.84
C GLN A 159 -2.71 -36.07 -31.00
N MET A 160 -1.86 -36.40 -31.96
CA MET A 160 -2.18 -37.39 -32.98
C MET A 160 -2.29 -38.77 -32.32
N VAL A 161 -3.48 -39.34 -32.35
CA VAL A 161 -3.72 -40.75 -31.96
C VAL A 161 -3.22 -41.68 -33.07
N PRO A 162 -2.39 -42.71 -32.77
CA PRO A 162 -2.03 -43.73 -33.75
C PRO A 162 -3.18 -44.75 -33.94
N PRO A 163 -3.41 -45.27 -35.17
CA PRO A 163 -4.56 -46.14 -35.45
C PRO A 163 -4.15 -47.62 -35.54
N TYR A 164 -4.55 -48.50 -34.62
CA TYR A 164 -4.68 -49.97 -34.75
C TYR A 164 -5.23 -50.49 -33.39
N GLY A 165 -6.19 -51.40 -33.22
CA GLY A 165 -7.00 -52.28 -34.06
C GLY A 165 -8.05 -53.00 -33.17
N MET A 166 -9.05 -53.61 -33.79
CA MET A 166 -10.23 -54.28 -33.20
C MET A 166 -9.94 -55.66 -32.56
N ALA A 167 -10.72 -56.10 -31.55
CA ALA A 167 -11.44 -57.41 -31.51
C ALA A 167 -12.19 -57.73 -30.17
N GLN A 168 -13.50 -58.07 -30.28
CA GLN A 168 -14.37 -59.09 -29.61
C GLN A 168 -14.28 -59.37 -28.07
N ARG A 169 -15.25 -59.93 -27.30
CA ARG A 169 -16.72 -60.18 -27.21
C ARG A 169 -16.89 -61.30 -26.16
N GLY A 170 -17.85 -61.22 -25.22
CA GLY A 170 -18.20 -62.34 -24.30
C GLY A 170 -19.35 -62.00 -23.31
N MET A 171 -20.24 -62.96 -22.99
CA MET A 171 -21.66 -62.81 -22.58
C MET A 171 -22.03 -63.47 -21.22
N ALA A 172 -23.26 -63.17 -20.73
CA ALA A 172 -24.18 -63.91 -19.81
C ALA A 172 -24.00 -63.75 -18.27
N GLY A 173 -25.02 -63.73 -17.37
CA GLY A 173 -26.51 -63.85 -17.38
C GLY A 173 -27.06 -63.68 -15.93
N ALA A 174 -28.28 -63.15 -15.70
CA ALA A 174 -29.50 -63.83 -15.19
C ALA A 174 -30.06 -63.31 -13.82
N ASP A 175 -31.09 -62.46 -13.89
CA ASP A 175 -32.45 -62.49 -13.29
C ASP A 175 -32.83 -62.76 -11.79
N PRO A 176 -34.04 -62.30 -11.33
CA PRO A 176 -34.32 -61.70 -10.00
C PRO A 176 -35.51 -62.33 -9.23
N ALA A 177 -35.82 -61.87 -7.99
CA ALA A 177 -37.19 -61.53 -7.53
C ALA A 177 -37.35 -61.29 -6.00
N HIS A 178 -38.36 -60.46 -5.70
CA HIS A 178 -39.42 -60.61 -4.67
C HIS A 178 -39.55 -59.62 -3.48
N TYR A 179 -40.33 -58.54 -3.72
CA TYR A 179 -41.56 -58.08 -3.00
C TYR A 179 -41.44 -57.48 -1.57
N LYS A 180 -42.23 -56.50 -1.11
CA LYS A 180 -43.41 -55.71 -1.55
C LYS A 180 -43.51 -54.51 -0.57
N HIS A 181 -43.60 -53.24 -1.02
CA HIS A 181 -44.81 -52.38 -1.15
C HIS A 181 -45.70 -52.30 0.13
N LEU A 182 -46.12 -51.14 0.65
CA LEU A 182 -46.94 -50.06 0.06
C LEU A 182 -46.64 -48.71 0.80
N ALA A 183 -46.37 -47.59 0.11
CA ALA A 183 -47.30 -46.53 -0.35
C ALA A 183 -47.86 -45.65 0.81
N HIS A 184 -47.83 -44.31 0.84
CA HIS A 184 -48.09 -43.25 -0.15
C HIS A 184 -47.45 -41.92 0.34
N ARG A 185 -46.79 -41.09 -0.48
CA ARG A 185 -47.33 -40.01 -1.35
C ARG A 185 -46.24 -39.71 -2.40
N LYS A 186 -46.37 -39.96 -3.71
CA LYS A 186 -47.11 -39.23 -4.78
C LYS A 186 -46.98 -37.70 -4.62
N ARG A 187 -46.40 -36.91 -5.53
CA ARG A 187 -46.06 -36.94 -6.98
C ARG A 187 -44.90 -35.93 -7.17
N GLY A 188 -44.06 -35.92 -8.22
CA GLY A 188 -44.00 -36.67 -9.46
C GLY A 188 -42.66 -36.37 -10.13
N ARG A 189 -41.92 -37.45 -10.42
CA ARG A 189 -40.63 -37.51 -11.10
C ARG A 189 -40.87 -37.50 -12.61
N MET A 190 -40.41 -36.47 -13.31
CA MET A 190 -40.13 -36.55 -14.75
C MET A 190 -38.72 -37.13 -14.91
N LYS A 191 -38.62 -38.26 -15.60
CA LYS A 191 -37.33 -38.76 -16.13
C LYS A 191 -37.08 -38.05 -17.45
N PRO A 192 -35.85 -37.61 -17.76
CA PRO A 192 -35.40 -37.61 -19.13
C PRO A 192 -34.54 -38.86 -19.35
N SER A 193 -34.94 -39.59 -20.37
CA SER A 193 -34.15 -40.58 -21.07
C SER A 193 -32.76 -40.05 -21.41
N MET A 194 -31.76 -40.88 -21.10
CA MET A 194 -30.40 -40.74 -21.58
C MET A 194 -30.39 -41.02 -23.10
N GLN A 195 -30.54 -39.97 -23.91
CA GLN A 195 -30.08 -39.95 -25.29
C GLN A 195 -28.67 -39.35 -25.31
N PRO A 196 -27.77 -39.78 -26.21
CA PRO A 196 -26.51 -39.10 -26.42
C PRO A 196 -26.82 -37.80 -27.18
N ARG A 197 -27.18 -36.76 -26.42
CA ARG A 197 -27.29 -35.40 -26.94
C ARG A 197 -25.87 -34.86 -27.07
N ALA A 198 -25.52 -34.46 -28.28
CA ALA A 198 -24.53 -33.43 -28.53
C ALA A 198 -24.67 -32.34 -27.46
N PHE A 199 -23.54 -31.93 -26.88
CA PHE A 199 -23.42 -30.87 -25.89
C PHE A 199 -24.31 -29.69 -26.29
N LEU A 200 -25.52 -29.61 -25.72
CA LEU A 200 -26.35 -28.43 -25.80
C LEU A 200 -25.74 -27.44 -24.82
N GLU A 201 -24.97 -26.52 -25.39
CA GLU A 201 -24.88 -25.14 -24.94
C GLU A 201 -26.31 -24.57 -24.84
N ASP A 202 -26.99 -24.75 -23.70
CA ASP A 202 -28.03 -23.81 -23.25
C ASP A 202 -28.54 -24.20 -21.84
N ASP A 203 -27.91 -23.61 -20.83
CA ASP A 203 -28.54 -23.15 -19.60
C ASP A 203 -27.56 -22.12 -19.00
N HIS A 204 -27.29 -21.07 -19.78
CA HIS A 204 -26.74 -19.84 -19.22
C HIS A 204 -27.86 -19.21 -18.40
N ASP A 205 -27.69 -19.16 -17.08
CA ASP A 205 -28.38 -18.16 -16.27
C ASP A 205 -27.98 -16.79 -16.89
N PRO A 206 -28.91 -16.01 -17.46
CA PRO A 206 -28.56 -14.82 -18.24
C PRO A 206 -28.06 -13.64 -17.38
N SER A 207 -27.68 -13.91 -16.13
CA SER A 207 -27.17 -12.97 -15.13
C SER A 207 -25.88 -13.42 -14.43
N GLY A 208 -25.32 -14.59 -14.78
CA GLY A 208 -24.05 -15.07 -14.23
C GLY A 208 -22.91 -14.83 -15.22
N ASP A 209 -21.81 -14.20 -14.76
CA ASP A 209 -20.64 -14.05 -15.60
C ASP A 209 -19.99 -15.44 -15.86
N GLU A 210 -19.29 -15.59 -16.98
CA GLU A 210 -18.54 -16.82 -17.28
C GLU A 210 -17.33 -17.02 -16.34
N LEU A 211 -17.07 -16.08 -15.41
CA LEU A 211 -15.96 -16.11 -14.46
C LEU A 211 -16.32 -16.90 -13.19
N ASP A 212 -17.60 -17.04 -12.84
CA ASP A 212 -18.08 -17.74 -11.63
C ASP A 212 -17.59 -19.21 -11.54
N GLY A 213 -17.45 -19.90 -12.68
CA GLY A 213 -16.94 -21.27 -12.72
C GLY A 213 -15.44 -21.38 -12.36
N SER A 214 -14.66 -20.35 -12.68
CA SER A 214 -13.21 -20.29 -12.40
C SER A 214 -12.92 -19.80 -10.99
N VAL A 215 -13.70 -18.83 -10.50
CA VAL A 215 -13.62 -18.30 -9.13
C VAL A 215 -14.00 -19.37 -8.13
N SER A 216 -15.05 -20.16 -8.40
CA SER A 216 -15.44 -21.29 -7.54
C SER A 216 -14.31 -22.31 -7.39
N ARG A 217 -13.58 -22.60 -8.47
CA ARG A 217 -12.45 -23.54 -8.44
C ARG A 217 -11.24 -22.96 -7.72
N ALA A 218 -10.89 -21.70 -7.94
CA ALA A 218 -9.79 -21.03 -7.26
C ALA A 218 -10.05 -20.90 -5.76
N VAL A 219 -11.27 -20.50 -5.38
CA VAL A 219 -11.71 -20.44 -3.98
C VAL A 219 -11.70 -21.84 -3.36
N ALA A 220 -12.13 -22.88 -4.07
CA ALA A 220 -12.05 -24.25 -3.57
C ALA A 220 -10.59 -24.71 -3.36
N LEU A 221 -9.67 -24.37 -4.27
CA LEU A 221 -8.26 -24.70 -4.15
C LEU A 221 -7.59 -23.95 -2.98
N GLU A 222 -7.86 -22.66 -2.81
CA GLU A 222 -7.32 -21.88 -1.70
C GLU A 222 -7.93 -22.29 -0.36
N ARG A 223 -9.21 -22.69 -0.33
CA ARG A 223 -9.81 -23.35 0.85
C ARG A 223 -9.14 -24.68 1.15
N TYR A 224 -8.85 -25.48 0.13
CA TYR A 224 -8.18 -26.77 0.29
C TYR A 224 -6.77 -26.59 0.87
N LYS A 225 -5.93 -25.71 0.31
CA LYS A 225 -4.59 -25.41 0.81
C LYS A 225 -4.62 -24.89 2.24
N ARG A 226 -5.45 -23.88 2.52
CA ARG A 226 -5.60 -23.30 3.86
C ARG A 226 -6.08 -24.33 4.88
N ASN A 227 -7.05 -25.17 4.52
CA ASN A 227 -7.51 -26.24 5.40
C ASN A 227 -6.41 -27.26 5.68
N HIS A 228 -5.59 -27.59 4.68
CA HIS A 228 -4.43 -28.46 4.87
C HIS A 228 -3.38 -27.82 5.78
N GLU A 229 -3.08 -26.53 5.62
CA GLU A 229 -2.19 -25.80 6.53
C GLU A 229 -2.73 -25.79 7.98
N PHE A 230 -4.04 -25.65 8.16
CA PHE A 230 -4.66 -25.71 9.49
C PHE A 230 -4.59 -27.09 10.12
N ILE A 231 -4.84 -28.14 9.33
CA ILE A 231 -4.70 -29.52 9.79
C ILE A 231 -3.25 -29.81 10.16
N ASP A 232 -2.28 -29.38 9.35
CA ASP A 232 -0.85 -29.53 9.66
C ASP A 232 -0.45 -28.78 10.93
N MET A 233 -1.05 -27.61 11.19
CA MET A 233 -0.83 -26.86 12.44
C MET A 233 -1.44 -27.57 13.65
N ILE A 234 -2.67 -28.11 13.53
CA ILE A 234 -3.35 -28.84 14.61
C ILE A 234 -2.62 -30.13 14.96
N PHE A 235 -2.13 -30.86 13.95
CA PHE A 235 -1.37 -32.10 14.12
C PHE A 235 0.14 -31.88 14.20
N SER A 236 0.58 -30.64 14.41
CA SER A 236 2.00 -30.37 14.59
C SER A 236 2.53 -31.13 15.82
N PRO A 237 3.79 -31.61 15.79
CA PRO A 237 4.37 -32.38 16.89
C PRO A 237 4.66 -31.52 18.13
N TYR A 238 4.44 -30.20 18.04
CA TYR A 238 4.75 -29.25 19.10
C TYR A 238 3.56 -29.14 20.07
N PRO A 239 3.74 -29.51 21.35
CA PRO A 239 2.69 -29.32 22.35
C PRO A 239 2.43 -27.82 22.56
N ILE A 240 1.17 -27.43 22.80
CA ILE A 240 0.75 -26.04 22.99
C ILE A 240 1.58 -25.31 24.06
N ALA A 241 1.99 -26.03 25.12
CA ALA A 241 2.83 -25.48 26.19
C ALA A 241 4.25 -25.10 25.76
N SER A 242 4.75 -25.60 24.62
CA SER A 242 6.07 -25.28 24.06
C SER A 242 6.06 -24.09 23.11
N ILE A 243 4.87 -23.58 22.77
CA ILE A 243 4.72 -22.39 21.93
C ILE A 243 5.03 -21.18 22.80
N ILE A 244 6.25 -20.64 22.67
CA ILE A 244 6.62 -19.38 23.32
C ILE A 244 5.79 -18.28 22.66
N PRO A 245 4.88 -17.61 23.40
CA PRO A 245 4.14 -16.50 22.82
C PRO A 245 5.15 -15.43 22.40
N PRO A 246 4.95 -14.79 21.23
CA PRO A 246 5.79 -13.67 20.83
C PRO A 246 5.77 -12.66 21.97
N GLN A 247 6.96 -12.29 22.46
CA GLN A 247 7.07 -11.29 23.51
C GLN A 247 6.50 -10.02 22.92
N VAL A 248 5.31 -9.63 23.37
CA VAL A 248 4.78 -8.31 23.08
C VAL A 248 5.81 -7.39 23.72
N ILE A 249 6.62 -6.73 22.90
CA ILE A 249 7.38 -5.55 23.32
C ILE A 249 6.29 -4.53 23.61
N SER A 250 5.66 -4.64 24.77
CA SER A 250 4.66 -3.70 25.18
C SER A 250 5.43 -2.41 25.40
N ASP A 251 5.14 -1.43 24.56
CA ASP A 251 5.60 -0.05 24.70
C ASP A 251 5.22 0.57 26.07
N THR A 252 4.56 -0.18 26.95
CA THR A 252 4.23 0.15 28.33
C THR A 252 5.32 -0.34 29.29
N SER A 253 6.60 -0.13 28.99
CA SER A 253 7.61 -0.25 30.03
C SER A 253 7.35 0.83 31.09
N ALA A 254 7.46 0.47 32.38
CA ALA A 254 7.28 1.42 33.48
C ALA A 254 8.13 2.68 33.28
N ASP A 255 9.33 2.50 32.72
CA ASP A 255 10.27 3.56 32.37
C ASP A 255 9.70 4.57 31.37
N ARG A 256 8.91 4.14 30.38
CA ARG A 256 8.27 5.04 29.41
C ARG A 256 7.16 5.86 30.05
N LEU A 257 6.41 5.27 30.98
CA LEU A 257 5.37 5.98 31.73
C LEU A 257 5.98 7.08 32.60
N GLU A 258 7.12 6.81 33.23
CA GLU A 258 7.86 7.81 34.01
C GLU A 258 8.44 8.92 33.12
N ALA A 259 8.97 8.58 31.95
CA ALA A 259 9.47 9.55 30.98
C ALA A 259 8.36 10.50 30.51
N LEU A 260 7.17 9.96 30.18
CA LEU A 260 6.01 10.77 29.76
C LEU A 260 5.50 11.68 30.88
N LYS A 261 5.51 11.22 32.14
CA LYS A 261 5.13 12.06 33.29
C LYS A 261 6.10 13.23 33.47
N ARG A 262 7.40 13.02 33.29
CA ARG A 262 8.40 14.09 33.36
C ARG A 262 8.20 15.12 32.25
N GLN A 263 7.97 14.65 31.02
CA GLN A 263 7.69 15.51 29.88
C GLN A 263 6.42 16.35 30.10
N GLN A 264 5.39 15.80 30.72
CA GLN A 264 4.16 16.53 31.02
C GLN A 264 4.37 17.67 32.03
N VAL A 265 5.24 17.47 33.03
CA VAL A 265 5.61 18.51 34.00
C VAL A 265 6.42 19.61 33.33
N GLU A 266 7.44 19.25 32.55
CA GLU A 266 8.30 20.20 31.84
C GLU A 266 7.51 21.09 30.89
N VAL A 267 6.66 20.50 30.04
CA VAL A 267 5.77 21.26 29.13
C VAL A 267 4.81 22.16 29.91
N GLY A 268 4.31 21.72 31.07
CA GLY A 268 3.45 22.53 31.93
C GLY A 268 4.16 23.77 32.48
N GLU A 269 5.42 23.63 32.89
CA GLU A 269 6.24 24.75 33.37
C GLU A 269 6.58 25.74 32.24
N GLU A 270 6.92 25.24 31.05
CA GLU A 270 7.16 26.08 29.87
C GLU A 270 5.92 26.87 29.47
N MET A 271 4.75 26.20 29.44
CA MET A 271 3.47 26.85 29.17
C MET A 271 3.14 27.93 30.22
N GLY A 272 3.47 27.69 31.50
CA GLY A 272 3.30 28.67 32.57
C GLY A 272 4.18 29.91 32.38
N LYS A 273 5.46 29.73 32.05
CA LYS A 273 6.39 30.84 31.77
C LYS A 273 5.95 31.63 30.53
N LEU A 274 5.56 30.95 29.47
CA LEU A 274 5.09 31.59 28.24
C LEU A 274 3.79 32.37 28.47
N ALA A 275 2.87 31.82 29.25
CA ALA A 275 1.63 32.51 29.62
C ALA A 275 1.89 33.78 30.45
N GLN A 276 2.86 33.76 31.37
CA GLN A 276 3.26 34.94 32.14
C GLN A 276 3.90 36.01 31.24
N SER A 277 4.86 35.63 30.39
CA SER A 277 5.51 36.55 29.44
C SER A 277 4.48 37.22 28.52
N ASN A 278 3.57 36.42 27.94
CA ASN A 278 2.53 36.94 27.07
C ASN A 278 1.55 37.85 27.83
N ALA A 279 1.18 37.51 29.07
CA ALA A 279 0.33 38.36 29.90
C ALA A 279 0.98 39.72 30.19
N ASP A 280 2.28 39.76 30.41
CA ASP A 280 3.01 41.00 30.66
C ASP A 280 3.18 41.83 29.38
N GLU A 281 3.47 41.21 28.24
CA GLU A 281 3.46 41.87 26.93
C GLU A 281 2.09 42.46 26.59
N ILE A 282 1.00 41.74 26.89
CA ILE A 282 -0.37 42.25 26.69
C ILE A 282 -0.64 43.46 27.60
N LYS A 283 -0.19 43.44 28.86
CA LYS A 283 -0.36 44.60 29.76
C LYS A 283 0.40 45.81 29.24
N GLU A 284 1.66 45.63 28.85
CA GLU A 284 2.49 46.70 28.29
C GLU A 284 1.85 47.29 27.02
N PHE A 285 1.37 46.42 26.13
CA PHE A 285 0.65 46.83 24.92
C PHE A 285 -0.62 47.60 25.26
N GLN A 286 -1.40 47.15 26.24
CA GLN A 286 -2.60 47.86 26.69
C GLN A 286 -2.28 49.23 27.28
N GLU A 287 -1.19 49.37 28.04
CA GLU A 287 -0.75 50.65 28.59
C GLU A 287 -0.33 51.62 27.49
N LYS A 288 0.50 51.16 26.54
CA LYS A 288 0.88 51.95 25.36
C LYS A 288 -0.34 52.36 24.53
N SER A 289 -1.28 51.44 24.31
CA SER A 289 -2.54 51.71 23.60
C SER A 289 -3.39 52.77 24.32
N LYS A 290 -3.51 52.70 25.67
CA LYS A 290 -4.19 53.73 26.47
C LYS A 290 -3.51 55.08 26.34
N LYS A 291 -2.17 55.15 26.36
CA LYS A 291 -1.42 56.39 26.15
C LYS A 291 -1.68 56.97 24.75
N LEU A 292 -1.66 56.12 23.72
CA LEU A 292 -1.93 56.54 22.34
C LEU A 292 -3.36 57.09 22.18
N CYS A 293 -4.38 56.40 22.68
CA CYS A 293 -5.76 56.86 22.62
C CYS A 293 -5.93 58.23 23.30
N LYS A 294 -5.33 58.42 24.48
CA LYS A 294 -5.33 59.73 25.16
C LYS A 294 -4.65 60.81 24.32
N GLY A 295 -3.52 60.51 23.70
CA GLY A 295 -2.83 61.45 22.79
C GLY A 295 -3.70 61.84 21.59
N ILE A 296 -4.35 60.87 20.95
CA ILE A 296 -5.28 61.10 19.85
C ILE A 296 -6.45 61.98 20.28
N ASP A 297 -7.01 61.75 21.48
CA ASP A 297 -8.12 62.55 21.99
C ASP A 297 -7.69 64.00 22.29
N VAL A 298 -6.48 64.22 22.82
CA VAL A 298 -5.93 65.58 23.01
C VAL A 298 -5.77 66.29 21.67
N ILE A 299 -5.20 65.62 20.66
CA ILE A 299 -5.01 66.19 19.30
C ILE A 299 -6.36 66.58 18.68
N LYS A 300 -7.40 65.75 18.84
CA LYS A 300 -8.74 66.05 18.32
C LYS A 300 -9.37 67.30 18.93
N HIS A 301 -9.02 67.66 20.16
CA HIS A 301 -9.62 68.77 20.89
C HIS A 301 -8.71 70.01 21.00
N ALA A 302 -7.46 69.93 20.55
CA ALA A 302 -6.52 71.03 20.53
C ALA A 302 -6.99 72.14 19.58
N LYS A 303 -6.97 73.39 20.05
CA LYS A 303 -7.43 74.57 19.29
C LYS A 303 -6.31 75.55 18.98
N SER A 304 -5.12 75.36 19.55
CA SER A 304 -3.95 76.21 19.37
C SER A 304 -2.68 75.40 19.06
N LEU A 305 -1.75 76.00 18.31
CA LEU A 305 -0.48 75.34 17.93
C LEU A 305 0.43 75.09 19.15
N GLN A 306 0.35 75.95 20.17
CA GLN A 306 1.13 75.85 21.40
C GLN A 306 0.75 74.64 22.27
N GLU A 307 -0.52 74.20 22.20
CA GLU A 307 -0.99 72.99 22.89
C GLU A 307 -0.46 71.69 22.24
N LEU A 308 -0.16 71.74 20.93
CA LEU A 308 0.42 70.61 20.19
C LEU A 308 1.93 70.48 20.46
N ASP A 309 2.67 71.60 20.48
CA ASP A 309 4.11 71.61 20.80
C ASP A 309 4.38 71.11 22.24
N ALA A 310 3.47 71.40 23.18
CA ALA A 310 3.57 70.90 24.55
C ALA A 310 3.38 69.36 24.66
N LEU A 311 2.58 68.78 23.77
CA LEU A 311 2.38 67.33 23.70
C LEU A 311 3.60 66.62 23.07
N GLU A 312 4.23 67.22 22.07
CA GLU A 312 5.47 66.75 21.45
C GLU A 312 6.65 66.76 22.45
N ALA A 313 6.76 67.82 23.24
CA ALA A 313 7.76 67.92 24.32
C ALA A 313 7.54 66.88 25.43
N GLY A 314 6.29 66.51 25.73
CA GLY A 314 5.97 65.44 26.68
C GLY A 314 6.21 64.03 26.14
N ALA A 315 5.93 63.80 24.84
CA ALA A 315 6.15 62.52 24.19
C ALA A 315 7.64 62.18 23.99
N THR A 316 8.48 63.19 23.82
CA THR A 316 9.95 63.04 23.67
C THR A 316 10.68 62.83 24.99
N ALA A 317 10.05 63.12 26.14
CA ALA A 317 10.62 62.92 27.48
C ALA A 317 10.34 61.53 28.09
N GLU A 318 9.42 60.74 27.52
CA GLU A 318 9.03 59.40 28.01
C GLU A 318 9.56 58.23 27.15
N LEU A 319 10.42 58.50 26.15
CA LEU A 319 11.21 57.50 25.42
C LEU A 319 12.56 57.28 26.11
#